data_AF-A0A5D2ERD5-F1
#
_entry.id   AF-A0A5D2ERD5-F1
#
_cell.length_a   1.000
_cell.length_b   1.000
_cell.length_c   1.000
_cell.angle_alpha   90.00
_cell.angle_beta   90.00
_cell.angle_gamma   90.00
#
_symmetry.space_group_name_H-M   'P 1'
#
loop_
_entity.id
_entity.type
_entity.pdbx_description
1 polymer ?
#
loop_
_entity_poly.entity_id
_entity_poly.type
_entity_poly.pdbx_seq_one_letter_code
_entity_poly.pdbx_strand_id
1 'polypeptide(L)'
;MEDVLDGWETAVQQLQTDPSGCASVRKWKVCPFVSCFSSGSQVSRRYNIATKIKEINEEVDEIVEDKLKFELIQREIKQLKRPETTTFVVVSELIGRDAMKEEIISILLCEDKCRNVPTITLVGMGGIGKTALAQLIYKDHRIQTHFSKTIWVCASDPFDQTQIAMAILDHLGPDY
;
A
#
# COMPACT_ATOMS: atom_id res chain seq x y z
N MET A 1 -15.28 6.42 14.67
CA MET A 1 -15.92 5.09 14.65
C MET A 1 -15.53 4.27 15.88
N GLU A 2 -14.25 4.28 16.28
CA GLU A 2 -13.76 3.69 17.54
C GLU A 2 -14.48 4.23 18.79
N ASP A 3 -14.73 5.54 18.89
CA ASP A 3 -15.44 6.13 20.05
C ASP A 3 -16.85 5.56 20.32
N VAL A 4 -17.54 5.09 19.27
CA VAL A 4 -18.91 4.55 19.39
C VAL A 4 -18.87 3.07 19.77
N LEU A 5 -17.90 2.33 19.24
CA LEU A 5 -17.64 0.93 19.60
C LEU A 5 -17.17 0.82 21.06
N ASP A 6 -16.24 1.68 21.49
CA ASP A 6 -15.79 1.75 22.88
C ASP A 6 -16.94 2.14 23.82
N GLY A 7 -17.82 3.05 23.39
CA GLY A 7 -19.03 3.41 24.13
C GLY A 7 -20.03 2.26 24.27
N TRP A 8 -20.14 1.39 23.27
CA TRP A 8 -20.97 0.18 23.30
C TRP A 8 -20.34 -0.90 24.18
N GLU A 9 -19.05 -1.21 24.03
CA GLU A 9 -18.36 -2.20 24.88
C GLU A 9 -18.43 -1.81 26.36
N THR A 10 -18.20 -0.53 26.66
CA THR A 10 -18.35 0.02 28.02
C THR A 10 -19.79 -0.10 28.53
N ALA A 11 -20.81 0.04 27.66
CA ALA A 11 -22.22 -0.13 28.02
C ALA A 11 -22.58 -1.57 28.36
N VAL A 12 -22.07 -2.52 27.58
CA VAL A 12 -22.34 -3.95 27.78
C VAL A 12 -21.66 -4.42 29.06
N GLN A 13 -20.44 -3.98 29.33
CA GLN A 13 -19.72 -4.31 30.58
C GLN A 13 -20.42 -3.77 31.82
N GLN A 14 -20.95 -2.54 31.79
CA GLN A 14 -21.71 -1.94 32.91
C GLN A 14 -23.04 -2.64 33.17
N LEU A 15 -23.61 -3.34 32.18
CA LEU A 15 -24.83 -4.13 32.37
C LEU A 15 -24.57 -5.52 32.96
N GLN A 16 -23.32 -6.00 32.91
CA GLN A 16 -22.92 -7.31 33.41
C GLN A 16 -22.32 -7.26 34.83
N THR A 17 -22.03 -6.06 35.35
CA THR A 17 -21.30 -5.84 36.62
C THR A 17 -22.15 -5.31 37.77
N ASP A 18 -23.47 -5.54 37.78
CA ASP A 18 -24.29 -5.39 38.99
C ASP A 18 -24.40 -6.74 39.76
N PRO A 19 -23.50 -7.04 40.72
CA PRO A 19 -23.79 -8.05 41.72
C PRO A 19 -24.68 -7.41 42.80
N SER A 20 -25.93 -7.86 42.85
CA SER A 20 -26.78 -7.73 44.02
C SER A 20 -26.03 -8.29 45.25
N GLY A 21 -25.43 -7.41 46.04
CA GLY A 21 -24.89 -7.77 47.34
C GLY A 21 -26.02 -8.00 48.34
N CYS A 22 -26.23 -9.25 48.77
CA CYS A 22 -26.80 -9.53 50.09
C CYS A 22 -26.61 -10.99 50.50
N ALA A 23 -25.62 -11.24 51.36
CA ALA A 23 -25.60 -12.42 52.21
C ALA A 23 -26.06 -12.01 53.62
N SER A 24 -27.37 -12.13 53.92
CA SER A 24 -27.87 -12.50 55.26
C SER A 24 -29.38 -12.75 55.23
N VAL A 25 -29.79 -13.84 55.87
CA VAL A 25 -31.12 -14.44 55.87
C VAL A 25 -32.11 -13.66 56.75
N ARG A 26 -33.35 -13.38 56.27
CA ARG A 26 -34.65 -13.85 56.82
C ARG A 26 -35.85 -12.95 56.47
N LYS A 27 -36.97 -13.66 56.28
CA LYS A 27 -38.40 -13.31 56.32
C LYS A 27 -39.09 -12.86 55.02
N TRP A 28 -39.95 -13.78 54.59
CA TRP A 28 -40.99 -13.62 53.57
C TRP A 28 -41.94 -12.47 53.94
N LYS A 29 -42.06 -11.50 53.03
CA LYS A 29 -43.24 -10.66 52.92
C LYS A 29 -43.55 -10.52 51.43
N VAL A 30 -44.76 -10.90 51.09
CA VAL A 30 -45.32 -10.85 49.74
C VAL A 30 -45.20 -9.41 49.23
N CYS A 31 -44.42 -9.18 48.17
CA CYS A 31 -44.44 -7.91 47.45
C CYS A 31 -45.69 -7.89 46.56
N PRO A 32 -46.66 -7.00 46.80
CA PRO A 32 -47.67 -6.73 45.81
C PRO A 32 -46.98 -6.01 44.65
N PHE A 33 -47.37 -6.37 43.43
CA PHE A 33 -47.38 -5.57 42.21
C PHE A 33 -46.54 -4.26 42.25
N VAL A 34 -45.58 -4.16 41.31
CA VAL A 34 -44.76 -2.98 40.98
C VAL A 34 -43.37 -2.90 41.64
N SER A 35 -42.41 -3.67 41.09
CA SER A 35 -40.98 -3.29 41.10
C SER A 35 -40.40 -3.46 39.70
N CYS A 36 -41.04 -2.84 38.72
CA CYS A 36 -40.56 -2.76 37.34
C CYS A 36 -40.05 -1.34 37.06
N PHE A 37 -39.09 -0.84 37.85
CA PHE A 37 -38.54 0.51 37.63
C PHE A 37 -37.02 0.57 37.91
N SER A 38 -36.26 -0.28 37.23
CA SER A 38 -34.91 0.05 36.77
C SER A 38 -34.83 0.15 35.23
N SER A 39 -35.97 0.11 34.54
CA SER A 39 -36.08 0.11 33.09
C SER A 39 -35.81 1.47 32.44
N GLY A 40 -35.90 2.57 33.18
CA GLY A 40 -35.73 3.92 32.63
C GLY A 40 -34.29 4.23 32.23
N SER A 41 -33.31 3.94 33.08
CA SER A 41 -31.89 4.24 32.82
C SER A 41 -31.33 3.41 31.67
N GLN A 42 -31.76 2.15 31.55
CA GLN A 42 -31.31 1.24 30.49
C GLN A 42 -31.94 1.57 29.13
N VAL A 43 -33.21 1.98 29.10
CA VAL A 43 -33.90 2.42 27.88
C VAL A 43 -33.34 3.77 27.40
N SER A 44 -33.12 4.73 28.29
CA SER A 44 -32.50 6.02 27.96
C SER A 44 -31.10 5.86 27.38
N ARG A 45 -30.33 4.88 27.88
CA ARG A 45 -28.98 4.59 27.37
C ARG A 45 -29.00 3.96 25.97
N ARG A 46 -29.90 3.01 25.72
CA ARG A 46 -30.11 2.42 24.39
C ARG A 46 -30.63 3.45 23.39
N TYR A 47 -31.51 4.33 23.83
CA TYR A 47 -32.01 5.44 23.02
C TYR A 47 -30.87 6.37 22.60
N ASN A 48 -30.01 6.80 23.53
CA ASN A 48 -28.87 7.67 23.23
C ASN A 48 -27.91 7.04 22.20
N ILE A 49 -27.62 5.75 22.32
CA ILE A 49 -26.79 5.01 21.33
C ILE A 49 -27.49 4.96 19.97
N ALA A 50 -28.79 4.66 19.94
CA ALA A 50 -29.57 4.62 18.69
C ALA A 50 -29.61 6.00 18.01
N THR A 51 -29.71 7.09 18.76
CA THR A 51 -29.66 8.45 18.23
C THR A 51 -28.29 8.76 17.60
N LYS A 52 -27.19 8.38 18.25
CA LYS A 52 -25.84 8.55 17.68
C LYS A 52 -25.62 7.74 16.40
N ILE A 53 -26.15 6.51 16.33
CA ILE A 53 -26.10 5.70 15.10
C ILE A 53 -26.91 6.38 13.98
N LYS A 54 -28.07 6.96 14.32
CA LYS A 54 -28.91 7.69 13.36
C LYS A 54 -28.19 8.92 12.81
N GLU A 55 -27.53 9.70 13.67
CA GLU A 55 -26.74 10.87 13.27
C GLU A 55 -25.60 10.47 12.31
N ILE A 56 -24.86 9.41 12.61
CA ILE A 56 -23.78 8.92 11.73
C ILE A 56 -24.32 8.45 10.38
N ASN A 57 -25.47 7.75 10.36
CA ASN A 57 -26.08 7.32 9.11
C ASN A 57 -26.52 8.52 8.26
N GLU A 58 -27.08 9.55 8.88
CA GLU A 58 -27.46 10.80 8.20
C GLU A 58 -26.22 11.52 7.61
N GLU A 59 -25.11 11.60 8.34
CA GLU A 59 -23.84 12.14 7.82
C GLU A 59 -23.29 11.31 6.64
N VAL A 60 -23.38 9.99 6.71
CA VAL A 60 -22.95 9.11 5.61
C VAL A 60 -23.82 9.30 4.37
N ASP A 61 -25.13 9.40 4.54
CA ASP A 61 -26.07 9.66 3.45
C ASP A 61 -25.80 11.02 2.80
N GLU A 62 -25.52 12.06 3.60
CA GLU A 62 -25.14 13.38 3.10
C GLU A 62 -23.82 13.33 2.29
N ILE A 63 -22.82 12.60 2.76
CA ILE A 63 -21.56 12.38 2.03
C ILE A 63 -21.79 11.65 0.70
N VAL A 64 -22.71 10.68 0.66
CA VAL A 64 -23.07 9.96 -0.58
C VAL A 64 -23.77 10.88 -1.56
N GLU A 65 -24.73 11.68 -1.10
CA GLU A 65 -25.42 12.68 -1.92
C GLU A 65 -24.45 13.75 -2.46
N ASP A 66 -23.55 14.25 -1.62
CA ASP A 66 -22.52 15.20 -2.05
C ASP A 66 -21.55 14.57 -3.07
N LYS A 67 -21.13 13.31 -2.87
CA LYS A 67 -20.30 12.59 -3.84
C LYS A 67 -20.98 12.49 -5.21
N LEU A 68 -22.29 12.22 -5.24
CA LEU A 68 -23.09 12.16 -6.48
C LEU A 68 -23.23 13.56 -7.11
N LYS A 69 -23.57 14.56 -6.29
CA LYS A 69 -23.77 15.96 -6.70
C LYS A 69 -22.53 16.61 -7.27
N PHE A 70 -21.36 16.34 -6.69
CA PHE A 70 -20.09 16.86 -7.16
C PHE A 70 -19.48 16.00 -8.27
N GLU A 71 -20.18 14.96 -8.74
CA GLU A 71 -19.66 13.95 -9.66
C GLU A 71 -18.20 13.62 -9.30
N LEU A 72 -17.96 13.35 -8.00
CA LEU A 72 -16.66 12.88 -7.56
C LEU A 72 -16.52 11.46 -8.11
N ILE A 73 -16.14 11.42 -9.39
CA ILE A 73 -15.65 10.25 -10.09
C ILE A 73 -14.65 9.69 -9.10
N GLN A 74 -14.94 8.48 -8.61
CA GLN A 74 -13.89 7.63 -8.09
C GLN A 74 -12.85 7.70 -9.19
N ARG A 75 -11.80 8.52 -8.99
CA ARG A 75 -10.54 8.25 -9.64
C ARG A 75 -10.25 6.88 -9.09
N GLU A 76 -10.71 5.85 -9.80
CA GLU A 76 -9.91 4.69 -10.04
C GLU A 76 -8.53 5.31 -10.14
N ILE A 77 -7.71 5.02 -9.14
CA ILE A 77 -6.28 5.20 -9.28
C ILE A 77 -6.00 4.25 -10.43
N LYS A 78 -6.29 4.69 -11.67
CA LYS A 78 -5.80 4.16 -12.91
C LYS A 78 -4.35 4.23 -12.60
N GLN A 79 -3.80 3.09 -12.19
CA GLN A 79 -2.45 2.99 -11.71
C GLN A 79 -1.67 3.77 -12.74
N LEU A 80 -1.16 4.92 -12.31
CA LEU A 80 -0.66 5.91 -13.23
C LEU A 80 0.56 5.20 -13.77
N LYS A 81 0.40 4.52 -14.93
CA LYS A 81 1.43 3.65 -15.48
C LYS A 81 2.63 4.56 -15.54
N ARG A 82 3.61 4.27 -14.69
CA ARG A 82 4.80 5.09 -14.59
C ARG A 82 5.30 5.18 -16.03
N PRO A 83 5.43 6.39 -16.60
CA PRO A 83 5.81 6.51 -17.99
C PRO A 83 7.03 5.64 -18.20
N GLU A 84 6.93 4.72 -19.16
CA GLU A 84 8.06 3.88 -19.52
C GLU A 84 9.25 4.81 -19.70
N THR A 85 10.38 4.44 -19.11
CA THR A 85 11.57 5.29 -19.20
C THR A 85 12.02 5.22 -20.65
N THR A 86 11.46 6.09 -21.47
CA THR A 86 11.67 6.13 -22.91
C THR A 86 13.17 6.26 -23.16
N THR A 87 13.64 5.52 -24.14
CA THR A 87 15.05 5.29 -24.49
C THR A 87 15.83 6.55 -24.93
N PHE A 88 15.23 7.72 -24.78
CA PHE A 88 15.76 9.00 -25.19
C PHE A 88 16.10 9.90 -23.99
N VAL A 89 17.03 9.43 -23.16
CA VAL A 89 17.90 10.38 -22.46
C VAL A 89 18.97 10.78 -23.48
N VAL A 90 19.14 12.08 -23.72
CA VAL A 90 20.34 12.61 -24.36
C VAL A 90 21.48 12.36 -23.37
N VAL A 91 22.02 11.14 -23.40
CA VAL A 91 22.91 10.65 -22.33
C VAL A 91 24.27 11.35 -22.34
N SER A 92 24.58 12.14 -23.37
CA SER A 92 25.82 12.90 -23.52
C SER A 92 26.06 13.98 -22.44
N GLU A 93 25.10 14.27 -21.55
CA GLU A 93 25.21 15.33 -20.54
C GLU A 93 25.56 14.86 -19.12
N LEU A 94 25.80 13.57 -18.87
CA LEU A 94 26.20 13.11 -17.54
C LEU A 94 27.66 13.46 -17.24
N ILE A 95 27.87 14.68 -16.75
CA ILE A 95 29.19 15.19 -16.35
C ILE A 95 29.59 14.60 -14.99
N GLY A 96 30.87 14.24 -14.84
CA GLY A 96 31.49 13.89 -13.54
C GLY A 96 31.23 12.47 -13.05
N ARG A 97 30.61 11.60 -13.86
CA ARG A 97 30.40 10.18 -13.54
C ARG A 97 31.29 9.21 -14.33
N ASP A 98 32.31 9.74 -15.02
CA ASP A 98 33.19 8.92 -15.85
C ASP A 98 33.97 7.87 -15.04
N ALA A 99 34.49 8.23 -13.86
CA ALA A 99 35.22 7.27 -13.03
C ALA A 99 34.36 6.05 -12.65
N MET A 100 33.11 6.30 -12.22
CA MET A 100 32.16 5.23 -11.88
C MET A 100 31.76 4.40 -13.11
N LYS A 101 31.58 5.04 -14.27
CA LYS A 101 31.30 4.36 -15.53
C LYS A 101 32.44 3.40 -15.90
N GLU A 102 33.69 3.88 -15.85
CA GLU A 102 34.87 3.08 -16.19
C GLU A 102 35.08 1.91 -15.21
N GLU A 103 34.85 2.12 -13.91
CA GLU A 103 34.90 1.07 -12.91
C GLU A 103 33.89 -0.04 -13.22
N ILE A 104 32.62 0.31 -13.49
CA ILE A 104 31.59 -0.67 -13.82
C ILE A 104 31.92 -1.43 -15.10
N ILE A 105 32.41 -0.74 -16.14
CA ILE A 105 32.81 -1.39 -17.39
C ILE A 105 33.95 -2.36 -17.15
N SER A 106 34.94 -1.99 -16.34
CA SER A 106 36.06 -2.90 -16.01
C SER A 106 35.59 -4.18 -15.33
N ILE A 107 34.58 -4.10 -14.45
CA ILE A 107 33.98 -5.25 -13.79
C ILE A 107 33.22 -6.12 -14.80
N LEU A 108 32.43 -5.51 -15.69
CA LEU A 108 31.62 -6.23 -16.68
C LEU A 108 32.47 -6.94 -17.74
N LEU A 109 33.64 -6.41 -18.06
CA LEU A 109 34.59 -6.97 -19.03
C LEU A 109 35.63 -7.89 -18.38
N CYS A 110 35.59 -8.08 -17.06
CA CYS A 110 36.52 -8.97 -16.39
C CYS A 110 36.18 -10.44 -16.72
N GLU A 111 37.08 -11.11 -17.45
CA GLU A 111 36.94 -12.52 -17.86
C GLU A 111 37.26 -13.51 -16.75
N ASP A 112 37.66 -13.04 -15.56
CA ASP A 112 37.96 -13.93 -14.43
C ASP A 112 36.75 -14.80 -14.16
N LYS A 113 36.97 -16.12 -14.27
CA LYS A 113 35.98 -17.20 -14.17
C LYS A 113 35.35 -17.23 -12.78
N CYS A 114 34.56 -16.21 -12.47
CA CYS A 114 33.67 -16.21 -11.34
C CYS A 114 32.68 -17.34 -11.59
N ARG A 115 32.55 -18.23 -10.61
CA ARG A 115 31.61 -19.37 -10.67
C ARG A 115 30.14 -18.91 -10.82
N ASN A 116 29.87 -17.61 -10.67
CA ASN A 116 28.56 -16.97 -10.67
C ASN A 116 28.52 -15.82 -11.71
N VAL A 117 27.31 -15.51 -12.17
CA VAL A 117 27.05 -14.37 -13.07
C VAL A 117 27.28 -13.04 -12.31
N PRO A 118 28.17 -12.15 -12.79
CA PRO A 118 28.42 -10.87 -12.14
C PRO A 118 27.15 -10.01 -12.14
N THR A 119 26.77 -9.51 -10.96
CA THR A 119 25.57 -8.67 -10.78
C THR A 119 25.96 -7.33 -10.18
N ILE A 120 25.51 -6.23 -10.80
CA ILE A 120 25.82 -4.87 -10.38
C ILE A 120 24.52 -4.15 -10.03
N THR A 121 24.44 -3.57 -8.83
CA THR A 121 23.25 -2.86 -8.35
C THR A 121 23.58 -1.37 -8.15
N LEU A 122 22.79 -0.48 -8.75
CA LEU A 122 22.91 0.97 -8.56
C LEU A 122 21.85 1.46 -7.55
N VAL A 123 22.28 1.94 -6.39
CA VAL A 123 21.40 2.41 -5.30
C VAL A 123 21.58 3.90 -5.06
N GLY A 124 20.49 4.58 -4.69
CA GLY A 124 20.52 6.01 -4.36
C GLY A 124 19.14 6.65 -4.43
N MET A 125 19.04 7.93 -4.06
CA MET A 125 17.79 8.69 -4.08
C MET A 125 17.16 8.79 -5.48
N GLY A 126 15.87 9.08 -5.54
CA GLY A 126 15.17 9.39 -6.80
C GLY A 126 15.79 10.61 -7.49
N GLY A 127 15.78 10.63 -8.83
CA GLY A 127 16.29 11.77 -9.62
C GLY A 127 17.81 11.90 -9.72
N ILE A 128 18.60 11.10 -8.99
CA ILE A 128 20.07 11.22 -8.96
C ILE A 128 20.80 10.76 -10.25
N GLY A 129 20.05 10.24 -11.24
CA GLY A 129 20.62 9.79 -12.53
C GLY A 129 21.08 8.33 -12.60
N LYS A 130 20.60 7.44 -11.73
CA LYS A 130 20.97 6.00 -11.75
C LYS A 130 20.68 5.34 -13.10
N THR A 131 19.46 5.50 -13.59
CA THR A 131 19.03 4.94 -14.88
C THR A 131 19.81 5.56 -16.04
N ALA A 132 20.14 6.85 -15.96
CA ALA A 132 20.95 7.53 -16.98
C ALA A 132 22.38 6.98 -17.03
N LEU A 133 23.01 6.69 -15.88
CA LEU A 133 24.32 6.04 -15.84
C LEU A 133 24.27 4.62 -16.40
N ALA A 134 23.26 3.83 -16.04
CA ALA A 134 23.07 2.49 -16.61
C ALA A 134 22.88 2.54 -18.13
N GLN A 135 22.17 3.54 -18.66
CA GLN A 135 22.02 3.76 -20.10
C GLN A 135 23.32 4.15 -20.79
N LEU A 136 24.20 4.94 -20.14
CA LEU A 136 25.54 5.22 -20.68
C LEU A 136 26.35 3.95 -20.86
N ILE A 137 26.39 3.12 -19.82
CA ILE A 137 27.15 1.87 -19.81
C ILE A 137 26.57 0.91 -20.85
N TYR A 138 25.23 0.78 -20.89
CA TYR A 138 24.54 -0.04 -21.88
C TYR A 138 24.90 0.35 -23.32
N LYS A 139 24.97 1.65 -23.62
CA LYS A 139 25.30 2.16 -24.97
C LYS A 139 26.81 2.22 -25.26
N ASP A 140 27.68 1.89 -24.29
CA ASP A 140 29.14 1.93 -24.49
C ASP A 140 29.56 0.88 -25.52
N HIS A 141 30.37 1.30 -26.50
CA HIS A 141 30.83 0.44 -27.59
C HIS A 141 31.54 -0.82 -27.11
N ARG A 142 32.28 -0.77 -25.99
CA ARG A 142 32.99 -1.92 -25.44
C ARG A 142 32.01 -2.98 -24.94
N ILE A 143 30.94 -2.54 -24.29
CA ILE A 143 29.85 -3.41 -23.81
C ILE A 143 29.12 -4.02 -25.01
N GLN A 144 28.75 -3.20 -25.99
CA GLN A 144 28.05 -3.66 -27.20
C GLN A 144 28.88 -4.63 -28.05
N THR A 145 30.21 -4.54 -28.00
CA THR A 145 31.09 -5.45 -28.74
C THR A 145 31.39 -6.73 -27.97
N HIS A 146 31.50 -6.65 -26.64
CA HIS A 146 31.83 -7.79 -25.79
C HIS A 146 30.67 -8.76 -25.59
N PHE A 147 29.44 -8.25 -25.43
CA PHE A 147 28.25 -9.07 -25.23
C PHE A 147 27.51 -9.29 -26.55
N SER A 148 27.28 -10.55 -26.92
CA SER A 148 26.55 -10.91 -28.15
C SER A 148 25.10 -10.45 -28.16
N LYS A 149 24.47 -10.39 -26.98
CA LYS A 149 23.13 -9.84 -26.78
C LYS A 149 23.13 -8.96 -25.54
N THR A 150 22.54 -7.78 -25.69
CA THR A 150 22.26 -6.86 -24.58
C THR A 150 20.77 -6.56 -24.58
N ILE A 151 20.15 -6.58 -23.40
CA ILE A 151 18.70 -6.44 -23.26
C ILE A 151 18.42 -5.37 -22.20
N TRP A 152 17.49 -4.47 -22.51
CA TRP A 152 17.07 -3.41 -21.61
C TRP A 152 15.58 -3.54 -21.33
N VAL A 153 15.21 -3.85 -20.09
CA VAL A 153 13.80 -3.97 -19.66
C VAL A 153 13.53 -3.04 -18.48
N CYS A 154 12.37 -2.40 -18.49
CA CYS A 154 11.87 -1.61 -17.37
C CYS A 154 10.93 -2.48 -16.52
N ALA A 155 11.21 -2.58 -15.22
CA ALA A 155 10.29 -3.16 -14.25
C ALA A 155 9.73 -2.00 -13.41
N SER A 156 8.46 -1.67 -13.59
CA SER A 156 7.74 -0.63 -12.85
C SER A 156 6.50 -1.20 -12.18
N ASP A 157 5.95 -0.45 -11.22
CA ASP A 157 4.68 -0.80 -10.59
C ASP A 157 3.50 -0.48 -11.55
N PRO A 158 2.54 -1.42 -11.73
CA PRO A 158 2.48 -2.74 -11.09
C PRO A 158 3.49 -3.72 -11.70
N PHE A 159 4.23 -4.39 -10.83
CA PHE A 159 5.22 -5.39 -11.24
C PHE A 159 4.54 -6.65 -11.77
N ASP A 160 4.80 -6.99 -13.03
CA ASP A 160 4.31 -8.20 -13.69
C ASP A 160 5.48 -9.01 -14.25
N GLN A 161 5.72 -10.17 -13.64
CA GLN A 161 6.79 -11.08 -14.03
C GLN A 161 6.62 -11.63 -15.45
N THR A 162 5.37 -11.87 -15.86
CA THR A 162 5.05 -12.43 -17.18
C THR A 162 5.38 -11.42 -18.26
N GLN A 163 5.00 -10.15 -18.06
CA GLN A 163 5.32 -9.07 -19.00
C GLN A 163 6.83 -8.84 -19.12
N ILE A 164 7.57 -8.89 -18.01
CA ILE A 164 9.03 -8.77 -18.04
C ILE A 164 9.67 -9.94 -18.78
N ALA A 165 9.23 -11.16 -18.50
CA ALA A 165 9.76 -12.36 -19.18
C ALA A 165 9.49 -12.31 -20.69
N MET A 166 8.27 -11.91 -21.09
CA MET A 166 7.95 -11.69 -22.51
C MET A 166 8.83 -10.62 -23.14
N ALA A 167 9.01 -9.47 -22.48
CA ALA A 167 9.88 -8.41 -22.99
C ALA A 167 11.33 -8.89 -23.18
N ILE A 168 11.85 -9.75 -22.29
CA ILE A 168 13.18 -10.36 -22.46
C ILE A 168 13.20 -11.29 -23.68
N LEU A 169 12.21 -12.16 -23.82
CA LEU A 169 12.11 -13.10 -24.95
C LEU A 169 12.01 -12.37 -26.30
N ASP A 170 11.24 -11.30 -26.37
CA ASP A 170 11.09 -10.48 -27.59
C ASP A 170 12.45 -9.90 -28.05
N HIS A 171 13.34 -9.55 -27.12
CA HIS A 171 14.69 -9.07 -27.45
C HIS A 171 15.68 -10.19 -27.82
N LEU A 172 15.40 -11.44 -27.44
CA LEU A 172 16.23 -12.59 -27.81
C LEU A 172 15.97 -13.07 -29.24
N GLY A 173 14.79 -12.79 -29.82
CA GLY A 173 14.43 -13.20 -31.18
C GLY A 173 13.99 -14.68 -31.27
N PRO A 174 13.50 -15.13 -32.43
CA PRO A 174 12.76 -16.40 -32.62
C PRO A 174 13.62 -17.67 -32.58
N ASP A 175 14.92 -17.57 -32.35
CA ASP A 175 15.84 -18.72 -32.26
C ASP A 175 15.86 -19.38 -30.85
N TYR A 176 14.91 -19.02 -30.00
CA TYR A 176 14.67 -19.55 -28.65
C TYR A 176 13.19 -19.86 -28.42
#